data_AF-X1PHT2-F1
#
_entry.id   AF-X1PHT2-F1
#
_cell.length_a   1.000
_cell.length_b   1.000
_cell.length_c   1.000
_cell.angle_alpha   90.00
_cell.angle_beta   90.00
_cell.angle_gamma   90.00
#
_symmetry.space_group_name_H-M   'P 1'
#
loop_
_entity.id
_entity.type
_entity.pdbx_description
1 polymer ?
#
loop_
_entity_poly.entity_id
_entity_poly.type
_entity_poly.pdbx_seq_one_letter_code
_entity_poly.pdbx_strand_id
1 'polypeptide(L)' 'MLLEPHQSYLRNPLIAKVFYLAGYIEQYGSGTVRMVEWMKEADLPEPEYKEELGGFSVYFYKDIYTEENLRNMGLKER' A
#
# COMPACT_ATOMS: atom_id res chain seq x y z
N MET A 1 -0.10 -4.44 -12.31
CA MET A 1 -0.76 -4.40 -10.98
C MET A 1 0.30 -4.63 -9.91
N LEU A 2 0.40 -3.78 -8.89
CA LEU A 2 1.37 -3.93 -7.79
C LEU A 2 1.02 -5.02 -6.77
N LEU A 3 -0.21 -5.53 -6.87
CA LEU A 3 -0.77 -6.58 -6.03
C LEU A 3 -0.71 -7.96 -6.70
N GLU A 4 -0.22 -8.02 -7.93
CA GLU A 4 0.02 -9.27 -8.67
C GLU A 4 1.52 -9.56 -8.75
N PRO A 5 1.93 -10.80 -9.07
CA PRO A 5 3.32 -11.12 -9.31
C PRO A 5 3.92 -10.20 -10.38
N HIS A 6 4.95 -9.46 -10.00
CA HIS A 6 5.63 -8.50 -10.86
C HIS A 6 7.11 -8.47 -10.52
N GLN A 7 7.93 -8.11 -11.49
CA GLN A 7 9.36 -7.92 -11.24
C GLN A 7 9.58 -6.63 -10.45
N SER A 8 10.29 -6.73 -9.33
CA SER A 8 10.70 -5.58 -8.53
C SER A 8 11.90 -4.89 -9.15
N TYR A 9 11.69 -3.66 -9.62
CA TYR A 9 12.73 -2.82 -10.18
C TYR A 9 13.10 -1.71 -9.22
N LEU A 10 14.31 -1.79 -8.66
CA LEU A 10 14.85 -0.78 -7.75
C LEU A 10 15.31 0.44 -8.55
N ARG A 11 14.78 1.63 -8.21
CA ARG A 11 15.21 2.90 -8.82
C ARG A 11 16.67 3.22 -8.49
N ASN A 12 17.11 2.92 -7.27
CA ASN A 12 18.49 3.07 -6.83
C ASN A 12 18.96 1.80 -6.07
N PRO A 13 19.65 0.87 -6.74
CA PRO A 13 20.10 -0.38 -6.14
C PRO A 13 21.07 -0.21 -4.97
N LEU A 14 21.89 0.86 -4.96
CA LEU A 14 22.85 1.10 -3.89
C LEU A 14 22.15 1.47 -2.58
N ILE A 15 21.17 2.38 -2.65
CA ILE A 15 20.35 2.76 -1.50
C ILE A 15 19.61 1.53 -0.96
N ALA A 16 18.95 0.77 -1.84
CA ALA A 16 18.24 -0.45 -1.44
C ALA A 16 19.17 -1.47 -0.77
N LYS A 17 20.38 -1.66 -1.28
CA LYS A 17 21.37 -2.57 -0.67
C LYS A 17 21.76 -2.14 0.73
N VAL A 18 21.92 -0.83 0.99
CA VAL A 18 22.20 -0.33 2.34
C VAL A 18 21.05 -0.64 3.29
N PHE A 19 19.80 -0.36 2.90
CA PHE A 19 18.63 -0.68 3.73
C PHE A 19 18.45 -2.18 3.97
N TYR A 20 18.76 -3.01 2.97
CA TYR A 20 18.74 -4.47 3.11
C TYR A 20 19.80 -4.96 4.11
N LEU A 21 21.04 -4.50 3.98
CA LEU A 21 22.12 -4.87 4.89
C LEU A 21 21.89 -4.36 6.32
N ALA A 22 21.20 -3.23 6.47
CA ALA A 22 20.78 -2.70 7.75
C ALA A 22 19.56 -3.43 8.35
N GLY A 23 18.93 -4.35 7.62
CA GLY A 23 17.76 -5.11 8.07
C GLY A 23 16.44 -4.32 8.06
N TYR A 24 16.38 -3.19 7.37
CA TYR A 24 15.16 -2.36 7.28
C TYR A 24 14.20 -2.81 6.19
N ILE A 25 14.70 -3.44 5.13
CA ILE A 25 13.88 -3.98 4.03
C ILE A 25 14.32 -5.41 3.71
N GLU A 26 13.43 -6.16 3.10
CA GLU A 26 13.72 -7.50 2.57
C GLU A 26 14.19 -7.42 1.11
N GLN A 27 14.84 -8.49 0.63
CA GLN A 27 15.30 -8.55 -0.76
C GLN A 27 14.17 -8.83 -1.76
N TYR A 28 13.02 -9.31 -1.29
CA TYR A 28 11.92 -9.82 -2.11
C TYR A 28 10.74 -8.83 -2.21
N GLY A 29 10.12 -8.77 -3.39
CA GLY A 29 9.03 -7.85 -3.75
C GLY A 29 7.66 -8.15 -3.14
N SER A 30 7.61 -8.67 -1.91
CA SER A 30 6.35 -9.01 -1.22
C SER A 30 5.77 -7.85 -0.41
N GLY A 31 6.51 -6.74 -0.27
CA GLY A 31 6.14 -5.65 0.64
C GLY A 31 4.74 -5.06 0.41
N THR A 32 4.33 -4.85 -0.85
CA THR A 32 2.99 -4.32 -1.19
C THR A 32 1.88 -5.31 -0.85
N VAL A 33 2.08 -6.60 -1.12
CA VAL A 33 1.11 -7.66 -0.79
C VAL A 33 0.94 -7.76 0.73
N ARG A 34 2.04 -7.76 1.49
CA ARG A 34 1.97 -7.80 2.96
C ARG A 34 1.29 -6.59 3.57
N MET A 35 1.48 -5.40 2.98
CA MET A 35 0.75 -4.21 3.43
C MET A 35 -0.76 -4.42 3.33
N VAL A 36 -1.25 -5.01 2.24
CA VAL A 36 -2.67 -5.35 2.08
C VAL A 36 -3.12 -6.38 3.13
N GLU A 37 -2.31 -7.42 3.37
CA GLU A 37 -2.60 -8.44 4.38
C GLU A 37 -2.70 -7.84 5.78
N TRP A 38 -1.77 -6.95 6.17
CA TRP A 38 -1.80 -6.29 7.47
C TRP A 38 -2.99 -5.36 7.66
N MET A 39 -3.40 -4.64 6.62
CA MET A 39 -4.60 -3.80 6.69
C MET A 39 -5.85 -4.66 6.90
N LYS A 40 -5.94 -5.82 6.22
CA LYS A 40 -7.02 -6.79 6.43
C LYS A 40 -7.03 -7.37 7.83
N GLU A 41 -5.87 -7.78 8.34
CA GLU A 41 -5.74 -8.30 9.72
C GLU A 41 -6.15 -7.27 10.77
N ALA A 42 -5.95 -5.98 10.47
CA ALA A 42 -6.32 -4.86 11.33
C ALA A 42 -7.75 -4.36 11.15
N ASP A 43 -8.56 -4.99 10.28
CA ASP A 43 -9.91 -4.53 9.90
C ASP A 43 -9.93 -3.10 9.33
N LEU A 44 -8.91 -2.75 8.56
CA LEU A 44 -8.75 -1.46 7.90
C LEU A 44 -8.91 -1.58 6.37
N PRO A 45 -9.28 -0.48 5.68
CA PRO A 45 -9.33 -0.46 4.22
C PRO A 45 -7.98 -0.79 3.59
N GLU A 46 -7.99 -1.48 2.44
CA GLU A 46 -6.77 -1.70 1.65
C GLU A 46 -6.15 -0.36 1.22
N PRO A 47 -4.80 -0.27 1.14
CA PRO A 47 -4.14 0.94 0.67
C PRO A 47 -4.44 1.21 -0.80
N GLU A 48 -4.66 2.48 -1.15
CA GLU A 48 -4.84 2.91 -2.54
C GLU A 48 -3.51 3.35 -3.14
N TYR A 49 -3.22 2.89 -4.36
CA TYR A 49 -2.00 3.20 -5.09
C TYR A 49 -2.33 4.05 -6.32
N LYS A 50 -1.75 5.25 -6.41
CA LYS A 50 -2.02 6.22 -7.50
C LYS A 50 -0.74 6.74 -8.13
N GLU A 51 -0.70 6.79 -9.46
CA GLU A 51 0.28 7.59 -10.18
C GLU A 51 -0.35 8.95 -10.48
N GLU A 52 0.14 9.99 -9.80
CA GLU A 52 -0.40 11.34 -9.92
C GLU A 52 0.71 12.37 -9.74
N LEU A 53 0.54 13.55 -10.35
CA LEU A 53 1.50 14.66 -10.25
C LEU A 53 2.95 14.27 -10.62
N GLY A 54 3.14 13.26 -11.48
CA GLY A 54 4.45 12.73 -11.84
C GLY A 54 5.14 11.89 -10.75
N GLY A 55 4.43 11.57 -9.67
CA GLY A 55 4.87 10.73 -8.57
C GLY A 55 4.02 9.48 -8.39
N PHE A 56 4.35 8.72 -7.35
CA PHE A 56 3.61 7.55 -6.91
C PHE A 56 3.15 7.75 -5.47
N SER A 57 1.84 7.75 -5.26
CA SER A 57 1.19 7.98 -3.97
C SER A 57 0.64 6.67 -3.42
N VAL A 58 0.76 6.49 -2.10
CA VAL A 58 0.14 5.40 -1.36
C VAL A 58 -0.72 6.00 -0.24
N TYR A 59 -2.02 5.75 -0.30
CA TYR A 59 -3.00 6.27 0.66
C TYR A 59 -3.42 5.17 1.63
N PHE A 60 -3.28 5.43 2.92
CA PHE A 60 -3.75 4.56 3.99
C PHE A 60 -4.94 5.22 4.69
N TYR A 61 -6.02 4.48 4.86
CA TYR A 61 -7.25 4.98 5.48
C TYR A 61 -7.38 4.42 6.89
N LYS A 62 -7.82 5.28 7.82
CA LYS A 62 -7.92 4.95 9.25
C LYS A 62 -9.24 4.26 9.62
N ASP A 63 -10.29 4.43 8.82
CA ASP A 63 -11.64 3.98 9.16
C ASP A 63 -12.49 3.74 7.89
N ILE A 64 -13.22 2.63 7.87
CA ILE A 64 -14.23 2.29 6.85
C ILE A 64 -15.54 3.08 7.06
N TYR A 65 -15.79 3.62 8.26
CA TYR A 65 -17.06 4.24 8.66
C TYR A 65 -17.04 5.77 8.65
N THR A 66 -16.04 6.42 8.04
CA THR A 66 -16.15 7.87 7.81
C THR A 66 -17.37 8.15 6.92
N GLU A 67 -18.09 9.23 7.20
CA GLU A 67 -19.27 9.61 6.38
C GLU A 67 -18.94 9.64 4.88
N GLU A 68 -17.74 10.11 4.53
CA GLU A 68 -17.26 10.16 3.15
C GLU A 68 -17.09 8.75 2.55
N ASN A 69 -16.48 7.81 3.28
CA ASN A 69 -16.32 6.43 2.82
C ASN A 69 -17.68 5.71 2.71
N LEU A 70 -18.57 5.89 3.69
CA LEU A 70 -19.92 5.32 3.65
C LEU A 70 -20.74 5.85 2.46
N ARG A 71 -20.64 7.15 2.17
CA ARG A 71 -21.26 7.77 0.99
C ARG A 71 -20.67 7.23 -0.31
N ASN A 72 -19.35 7.07 -0.39
CA ASN A 72 -18.67 6.47 -1.55
C ASN A 72 -19.05 4.99 -1.76
N MET A 73 -19.35 4.27 -0.68
CA MET A 73 -19.87 2.89 -0.71
C MET A 73 -21.37 2.80 -1.06
N GLY A 74 -22.06 3.92 -1.25
CA GLY A 74 -23.49 3.97 -1.60
C GLY A 74 -24.43 3.65 -0.43
N LEU A 75 -23.93 3.64 0.80
CA LEU A 75 -24.72 3.41 2.01
C LEU A 75 -25.37 4.72 2.46
N LYS A 76 -26.66 4.67 2.82
CA LYS A 76 -27.43 5.82 3.32
C LYS A 76 -27.73 5.66 4.81
N GLU A 77 -27.96 6.79 5.49
CA GLU A 77 -28.51 6.79 6.85
C GLU A 77 -29.83 6.02 6.89
N ARG A 78 -30.01 5.30 7.99
CA ARG A 78 -31.07 4.32 8.18
C ARG A 78 -32.36 4.95 8.69
#